data_AF-A0A970HC41-F1
#
_entry.id   AF-A0A970HC41-F1
#
_cell.length_a   1.000
_cell.length_b   1.000
_cell.length_c   1.000
_cell.angle_alpha   90.00
_cell.angle_beta   90.00
_cell.angle_gamma   90.00
#
_symmetry.space_group_name_H-M   'P 1'
#
loop_
_entity.id
_entity.type
_entity.pdbx_description
1 polymer ?
#
loop_
_entity_poly.entity_id
_entity_poly.type
_entity_poly.pdbx_seq_one_letter_code
_entity_poly.pdbx_strand_id
1 'polypeptide(L)'
;MSRLAAVLAFTGERVTPAIRWLPRPTTAGEAACWSLPALAGRLVELSGHGASAALSLTFPLVLDAQQRRETVAWVACHGSSFFPPDAAAGGIDLEQLPVVFAPTAPAAVR
;
A
#
# COMPACT_ATOMS: atom_id res chain seq x y z
N MET A 1 -9.28 -16.06 -13.28
CA MET A 1 -8.32 -16.05 -12.14
C MET A 1 -8.87 -15.08 -11.10
N SER A 2 -9.54 -15.61 -10.08
CA SER A 2 -10.25 -14.80 -9.07
C SER A 2 -9.25 -14.08 -8.16
N ARG A 3 -9.35 -12.76 -8.03
CA ARG A 3 -8.55 -11.97 -7.09
C ARG A 3 -9.41 -11.51 -5.91
N LEU A 4 -8.90 -11.81 -4.71
CA LEU A 4 -9.46 -11.43 -3.41
C LEU A 4 -8.96 -10.01 -3.07
N ALA A 5 -9.85 -9.12 -2.61
CA ALA A 5 -9.49 -7.86 -1.99
C ALA A 5 -10.29 -7.66 -0.69
N ALA A 6 -9.65 -7.20 0.37
CA ALA A 6 -10.22 -7.06 1.72
C ALA A 6 -10.23 -5.60 2.15
N VAL A 7 -11.40 -5.01 2.39
CA VAL A 7 -11.53 -3.67 3.00
C VAL A 7 -11.90 -3.83 4.48
N LEU A 8 -11.21 -3.10 5.35
CA LEU A 8 -11.55 -3.01 6.77
C LEU A 8 -12.49 -1.82 6.99
N ALA A 9 -13.66 -2.08 7.58
CA ALA A 9 -14.56 -1.04 8.06
C ALA A 9 -14.57 -1.06 9.59
N PHE A 10 -14.37 0.11 10.20
CA PHE A 10 -14.43 0.31 11.65
C PHE A 10 -15.88 0.63 12.06
N THR A 11 -16.51 -0.23 12.87
CA THR A 11 -17.75 0.10 13.57
C THR A 11 -17.67 -0.40 15.02
N GLY A 12 -17.40 0.51 15.96
CA GLY A 12 -17.26 0.19 17.39
C GLY A 12 -15.97 -0.57 17.74
N GLU A 13 -15.76 -0.87 19.02
CA GLU A 13 -14.57 -1.54 19.60
C GLU A 13 -14.30 -2.97 19.08
N ARG A 14 -14.91 -3.38 17.95
CA ARG A 14 -14.68 -4.65 17.28
C ARG A 14 -14.56 -4.43 15.77
N VAL A 15 -13.40 -4.79 15.22
CA VAL A 15 -13.19 -4.91 13.78
C VAL A 15 -13.82 -6.23 13.31
N THR A 16 -15.02 -6.18 12.74
CA THR A 16 -15.60 -7.33 12.02
C THR A 16 -15.13 -7.34 10.57
N PRO A 17 -14.51 -8.42 10.05
CA PRO A 17 -14.13 -8.51 8.64
C PRO A 17 -15.40 -8.69 7.78
N ALA A 18 -15.96 -7.59 7.29
CA ALA A 18 -17.01 -7.59 6.30
C ALA A 18 -16.41 -7.31 4.92
N ILE A 19 -16.16 -8.37 4.14
CA ILE A 19 -15.81 -8.22 2.72
C ILE A 19 -17.08 -7.76 2.00
N ARG A 20 -17.22 -6.45 1.80
CA ARG A 20 -18.26 -5.86 0.94
C ARG A 20 -17.64 -5.40 -0.35
N TRP A 21 -18.04 -6.00 -1.47
CA TRP A 21 -17.70 -5.52 -2.80
C TRP A 21 -18.31 -4.13 -3.00
N LEU A 22 -17.46 -3.12 -3.18
CA LEU A 22 -17.92 -1.85 -3.76
C LEU A 22 -18.05 -2.05 -5.27
N PRO A 23 -19.13 -1.58 -5.91
CA PRO A 23 -19.24 -1.62 -7.36
C PRO A 23 -18.02 -0.91 -7.98
N ARG A 24 -17.54 -1.42 -9.11
CA ARG A 24 -16.43 -0.83 -9.85
C ARG A 24 -16.74 0.66 -10.07
N PRO A 25 -15.93 1.60 -9.57
CA PRO A 25 -16.15 3.01 -9.84
C PRO A 25 -16.18 3.19 -11.36
N THR A 26 -17.34 3.65 -11.87
CA THR A 26 -17.66 3.70 -13.31
C THR A 26 -17.08 4.94 -13.98
N THR A 27 -16.22 5.70 -13.30
CA THR A 27 -15.47 6.82 -13.89
C THR A 27 -14.37 6.29 -14.81
N ALA A 28 -14.79 5.75 -15.95
CA ALA A 28 -13.96 5.61 -17.13
C ALA A 28 -13.80 7.02 -17.72
N GLY A 29 -12.63 7.63 -17.56
CA GLY A 29 -12.36 8.93 -18.17
C GLY A 29 -11.04 9.59 -17.80
N GLU A 30 -10.53 9.34 -16.59
CA GLU A 30 -9.22 9.86 -16.19
C GLU A 30 -8.21 8.71 -16.22
N ALA A 31 -7.16 8.84 -17.03
CA ALA A 31 -6.06 7.88 -17.00
C ALA A 31 -5.59 7.77 -15.54
N ALA A 32 -5.66 6.57 -14.96
CA ALA A 32 -5.29 6.37 -13.57
C ALA A 32 -3.83 6.82 -13.38
N CYS A 33 -3.66 7.98 -12.74
CA CYS A 33 -2.34 8.50 -12.42
C CYS A 33 -1.79 7.70 -11.26
N TRP A 34 -0.55 7.23 -11.37
CA TRP A 34 0.16 6.59 -10.27
C TRP A 34 0.72 7.66 -9.34
N SER A 35 -0.17 8.24 -8.51
CA SER A 35 0.14 9.29 -7.54
C SER A 35 -0.70 9.14 -6.29
N LEU A 36 -0.24 9.70 -5.17
CA LEU A 36 -0.95 9.61 -3.91
C LEU A 36 -2.36 10.24 -4.00
N PRO A 37 -2.57 11.44 -4.60
CA PRO A 37 -3.91 12.01 -4.71
C PRO A 37 -4.90 11.16 -5.50
N ALA A 38 -4.44 10.49 -6.56
CA ALA A 38 -5.29 9.64 -7.38
C ALA A 38 -5.72 8.35 -6.66
N LEU A 39 -4.88 7.87 -5.73
CA LEU A 39 -5.09 6.62 -5.00
C LEU A 39 -5.63 6.82 -3.57
N ALA A 40 -5.62 8.04 -3.05
CA ALA A 40 -6.05 8.36 -1.69
C ALA A 40 -7.49 7.89 -1.42
N GLY A 41 -7.70 7.34 -0.22
CA GLY A 41 -8.99 6.80 0.22
C GLY A 41 -9.38 5.46 -0.42
N ARG A 42 -8.45 4.78 -1.09
CA ARG A 42 -8.69 3.48 -1.75
C ARG A 42 -7.71 2.43 -1.25
N LEU A 43 -8.16 1.19 -1.26
CA LEU A 43 -7.26 0.04 -1.19
C LEU A 43 -6.82 -0.33 -2.62
N VAL A 44 -5.51 -0.35 -2.84
CA VAL A 44 -4.91 -0.61 -4.16
C VAL A 44 -4.00 -1.84 -4.06
N GLU A 45 -4.18 -2.79 -4.96
CA GLU A 45 -3.29 -3.96 -5.10
C GLU A 45 -2.32 -3.73 -6.26
N LEU A 46 -1.02 -3.87 -5.99
CA LEU A 46 0.01 -3.97 -7.02
C LEU A 46 0.51 -5.41 -7.09
N SER A 47 0.47 -5.99 -8.29
CA SER A 47 0.87 -7.37 -8.53
C SER A 47 1.72 -7.46 -9.80
N GLY A 48 2.78 -8.25 -9.77
CA GLY A 48 3.57 -8.59 -10.95
C GLY A 48 3.61 -10.09 -11.21
N HIS A 49 4.09 -10.49 -12.39
CA HIS A 49 4.33 -11.89 -12.73
C HIS A 49 5.81 -12.08 -13.07
N GLY A 50 6.43 -13.15 -12.54
CA GLY A 50 7.87 -13.40 -12.70
C GLY A 50 8.74 -12.38 -11.96
N ALA A 51 9.92 -12.08 -12.51
CA ALA A 51 10.80 -11.04 -12.00
C ALA A 51 10.18 -9.66 -12.27
N SER A 52 9.49 -9.13 -11.26
CA SER A 52 8.79 -7.84 -11.35
C SER A 52 9.38 -6.82 -10.39
N ALA A 53 9.42 -5.55 -10.81
CA ALA A 53 9.86 -4.43 -9.99
C ALA A 53 8.71 -3.85 -9.13
N ALA A 54 7.81 -4.69 -8.64
CA ALA A 54 6.61 -4.26 -7.93
C ALA A 54 6.96 -3.38 -6.71
N LEU A 55 8.00 -3.75 -5.94
CA LEU A 55 8.46 -2.94 -4.81
C LEU A 55 8.96 -1.57 -5.27
N SER A 56 9.82 -1.52 -6.30
CA SER A 56 10.34 -0.26 -6.84
C SER A 56 9.24 0.66 -7.34
N LEU A 57 8.17 0.11 -7.94
CA LEU A 57 7.02 0.89 -8.40
C LEU A 57 6.22 1.54 -7.25
N THR A 58 6.35 1.07 -6.01
CA THR A 58 5.69 1.72 -4.86
C THR A 58 6.44 2.94 -4.35
N PHE A 59 7.75 3.05 -4.58
CA PHE A 59 8.58 4.13 -4.04
C PHE A 59 8.14 5.54 -4.45
N PRO A 60 7.69 5.82 -5.68
CA PRO A 60 7.14 7.12 -6.03
C PRO A 60 5.96 7.55 -5.15
N LEU A 61 5.12 6.62 -4.69
CA LEU A 61 4.00 6.93 -3.79
C LEU A 61 4.48 7.25 -2.37
N VAL A 62 5.50 6.54 -1.89
CA VAL A 62 6.14 6.82 -0.60
C VAL A 62 6.79 8.20 -0.63
N LEU A 63 7.52 8.51 -1.70
CA LEU A 63 8.15 9.81 -1.89
C LEU A 63 7.11 10.94 -1.99
N ASP A 64 6.02 10.75 -2.75
CA ASP A 64 4.92 11.71 -2.86
C ASP A 64 4.26 11.97 -1.49
N ALA A 65 4.10 10.95 -0.65
CA ALA A 65 3.64 11.10 0.73
C ALA A 65 4.62 11.93 1.58
N GLN A 66 5.92 11.59 1.55
CA GLN A 66 6.95 12.31 2.30
C GLN A 66 7.05 13.79 1.87
N GLN A 67 7.00 14.07 0.57
CA GLN A 67 7.04 15.44 0.03
C GLN A 67 5.84 16.29 0.49
N ARG A 68 4.68 15.66 0.66
CA ARG A 68 3.47 16.29 1.20
C ARG A 68 3.44 16.37 2.72
N ARG A 69 4.45 15.83 3.41
CA ARG A 69 4.50 15.67 4.87
C ARG A 69 3.36 14.80 5.41
N GLU A 70 2.88 13.86 4.60
CA GLU A 70 1.93 12.84 5.03
C GLU A 70 2.66 11.72 5.77
N THR A 71 1.98 11.11 6.74
CA THR A 71 2.53 9.94 7.43
C THR A 71 2.46 8.72 6.51
N VAL A 72 3.60 8.05 6.33
CA VAL A 72 3.70 6.83 5.53
C VAL A 72 4.49 5.78 6.30
N ALA A 73 4.05 4.52 6.22
CA ALA A 73 4.71 3.40 6.84
C ALA A 73 4.75 2.22 5.87
N TRP A 74 5.81 1.41 5.97
CA TRP A 74 5.93 0.15 5.25
C TRP A 74 5.62 -1.01 6.18
N VAL A 75 4.57 -1.78 5.89
CA VAL A 75 4.22 -2.96 6.67
C VAL A 75 4.52 -4.21 5.86
N ALA A 76 5.42 -5.05 6.36
CA ALA A 76 5.83 -6.30 5.74
C ALA A 76 5.38 -7.51 6.56
N CYS A 77 5.03 -8.60 5.88
CA CYS A 77 4.81 -9.91 6.49
C CYS A 77 5.93 -10.87 6.08
N HIS A 78 6.19 -11.89 6.90
CA HIS A 78 7.13 -12.98 6.60
C HIS A 78 8.59 -12.55 6.34
N GLY A 79 8.99 -11.38 6.84
CA GLY A 79 10.38 -10.92 6.83
C GLY A 79 10.93 -10.48 5.46
N SER A 80 10.14 -10.53 4.38
CA SER A 80 10.55 -9.96 3.09
C SER A 80 10.19 -8.48 3.01
N SER A 81 11.17 -7.64 2.71
CA SER A 81 10.98 -6.20 2.49
C SER A 81 11.81 -5.72 1.31
N PHE A 82 11.80 -4.40 1.05
CA PHE A 82 12.70 -3.76 0.10
C PHE A 82 14.14 -3.68 0.63
N PHE A 83 15.10 -3.47 -0.27
CA PHE A 83 16.49 -3.19 0.09
C PHE A 83 16.66 -1.68 0.35
N PRO A 84 17.03 -1.25 1.57
CA PRO A 84 17.01 0.19 1.93
C PRO A 84 17.86 1.11 1.04
N PRO A 85 19.06 0.71 0.57
CA PRO A 85 19.84 1.53 -0.35
C PRO A 85 19.12 1.85 -1.67
N ASP A 86 18.28 0.94 -2.18
CA ASP A 86 17.50 1.19 -3.41
C ASP A 86 16.42 2.25 -3.18
N ALA A 87 15.78 2.23 -2.01
CA ALA A 87 14.79 3.24 -1.61
C ALA A 87 15.44 4.61 -1.40
N ALA A 88 16.59 4.66 -0.72
CA ALA A 88 17.34 5.89 -0.53
C ALA A 88 17.84 6.47 -1.86
N ALA A 89 18.30 5.63 -2.80
CA ALA A 89 18.65 6.06 -4.16
C ALA A 89 17.45 6.64 -4.92
N GLY A 90 16.23 6.18 -4.61
CA GLY A 90 14.97 6.74 -5.08
C GLY A 90 14.53 8.03 -4.39
N GLY A 91 15.31 8.55 -3.43
CA GLY A 91 15.04 9.80 -2.71
C GLY A 91 14.13 9.65 -1.48
N ILE A 92 13.80 8.43 -1.07
CA ILE A 92 13.03 8.20 0.16
C ILE A 92 13.90 8.53 1.37
N ASP A 93 13.34 9.32 2.29
CA ASP A 93 13.95 9.54 3.60
C ASP A 93 13.68 8.33 4.50
N LEU A 94 14.72 7.52 4.73
CA LEU A 94 14.61 6.30 5.53
C LEU A 94 14.38 6.58 7.02
N GLU A 95 14.81 7.75 7.53
CA GLU A 95 14.60 8.14 8.93
C GLU A 95 13.13 8.47 9.19
N GLN A 96 12.38 8.82 8.13
CA GLN A 96 10.96 9.14 8.17
C GLN A 96 10.06 8.01 7.64
N LEU A 97 10.60 6.81 7.38
CA LEU A 97 9.83 5.66 6.93
C LEU A 97 9.88 4.52 7.96
N PRO A 98 8.92 4.44 8.89
CA PRO A 98 8.78 3.29 9.76
C PRO A 98 8.58 2.00 8.95
N VAL A 99 9.40 0.99 9.22
CA VAL A 99 9.26 -0.36 8.66
C VAL A 99 8.80 -1.30 9.77
N VAL A 100 7.59 -1.84 9.63
CA VAL A 100 6.97 -2.74 10.61
C VAL A 100 6.94 -4.15 10.05
N PHE A 101 7.55 -5.09 10.78
CA PHE A 101 7.49 -6.51 10.46
C PHE A 101 6.40 -7.20 11.29
N ALA A 102 5.27 -7.49 10.64
CA ALA A 102 4.21 -8.29 11.24
C ALA A 102 4.52 -9.79 11.07
N PRO A 103 4.29 -10.63 12.09
CA PRO A 103 4.54 -12.06 12.00
C PRO A 103 3.60 -12.74 10.98
N THR A 104 2.39 -12.20 10.80
CA THR A 104 1.37 -12.69 9.89
C THR A 104 0.50 -11.54 9.36
N ALA A 105 -0.18 -11.76 8.24
CA ALA A 105 -1.11 -10.75 7.69
C ALA A 105 -2.23 -10.34 8.67
N PRO A 106 -2.88 -11.26 9.43
CA PRO A 106 -3.82 -10.84 10.47
C PRO A 106 -3.21 -10.00 11.60
N ALA A 107 -1.94 -10.21 11.93
CA ALA A 107 -1.26 -9.44 12.95
C ALA A 107 -0.93 -8.00 12.49
N ALA A 108 -0.87 -7.75 11.19
CA ALA A 108 -0.63 -6.43 10.60
C ALA A 108 -1.80 -5.45 10.74
N VAL A 109 -2.96 -5.91 11.20
CA VAL A 109 -4.21 -5.12 11.28
C VAL A 109 -4.45 -4.49 12.66
N ARG A 110 -3.64 -4.87 13.67
CA ARG A 110 -3.81 -4.43 15.06
C ARG A 110 -3.08 -3.13 15.33
#